data_AF-A0A067R9L0-F1
#
_entry.id   AF-A0A067R9L0-F1
#
_cell.length_a   1.000
_cell.length_b   1.000
_cell.length_c   1.000
_cell.angle_alpha   90.00
_cell.angle_beta   90.00
_cell.angle_gamma   90.00
#
_symmetry.space_group_name_H-M   'P 1'
#
loop_
_entity.id
_entity.type
_entity.pdbx_description
1 polymer ?
#
loop_
_entity_poly.entity_id
_entity_poly.type
_entity_poly.pdbx_seq_one_letter_code
_entity_poly.pdbx_strand_id
1 'polypeptide(L)'
;MSVSLSKNPYRLKENIGKTLERIYSEQSDKPFVGIFAFVQPILVIHDLDLVKKVLVKSEQYFVDRSIAIDENLDPLFGKNMFVIKGQRWRRVRVYLSPVFTSAKMKMKFYLVELCGKDLLKYLEMVTADCQYSEHTVYKR
;
A
#
# COMPACT_ATOMS: atom_id res chain seq x y z
N MET A 1 10.25 30.64 14.07
CA MET A 1 9.57 29.58 13.28
C MET A 1 10.44 29.30 12.07
N SER A 2 11.42 28.41 12.21
CA SER A 2 12.43 28.19 11.18
C SER A 2 11.88 27.22 10.15
N VAL A 3 11.38 27.74 9.03
CA VAL A 3 11.00 26.93 7.87
C VAL A 3 12.29 26.50 7.20
N SER A 4 12.82 25.34 7.60
CA SER A 4 13.87 24.65 6.85
C SER A 4 13.27 24.22 5.53
N LEU A 5 13.38 25.07 4.50
CA LEU A 5 13.03 24.75 3.12
C LEU A 5 13.93 23.59 2.67
N SER A 6 13.44 22.36 2.83
CA SER A 6 14.02 21.17 2.21
C SER A 6 14.19 21.45 0.73
N LYS A 7 15.42 21.24 0.24
CA LYS A 7 15.84 21.45 -1.15
C LYS A 7 14.79 20.88 -2.11
N ASN A 8 14.17 21.79 -2.86
CA ASN A 8 13.36 21.65 -4.06
C ASN A 8 12.56 20.32 -4.23
N PRO A 9 11.24 20.29 -3.91
CA PRO A 9 10.40 19.09 -3.98
C PRO A 9 10.13 18.55 -5.39
N TYR A 10 10.56 19.25 -6.45
CA TYR A 10 10.28 18.93 -7.85
C TYR A 10 11.32 18.02 -8.52
N ARG A 11 12.35 17.59 -7.80
CA ARG A 11 13.36 16.68 -8.35
C ARG A 11 12.86 15.24 -8.27
N LEU A 12 11.98 14.86 -9.20
CA LEU A 12 11.43 13.51 -9.45
C LEU A 12 12.50 12.45 -9.83
N LYS A 13 13.77 12.63 -9.44
CA LYS A 13 14.85 11.66 -9.67
C LYS A 13 14.90 10.55 -8.61
N GLU A 14 14.18 10.73 -7.49
CA GLU A 14 14.20 9.80 -6.37
C GLU A 14 12.79 9.29 -6.04
N ASN A 15 12.71 8.03 -5.62
CA ASN A 15 11.45 7.40 -5.22
C ASN A 15 10.89 8.08 -3.97
N ILE A 16 9.55 8.16 -3.86
CA ILE A 16 8.85 8.77 -2.72
C ILE A 16 9.30 8.21 -1.37
N GLY A 17 9.61 6.92 -1.29
CA GLY A 17 10.12 6.28 -0.08
C GLY A 17 11.48 6.84 0.35
N LYS A 18 12.40 7.04 -0.60
CA LYS A 18 13.73 7.64 -0.31
C LYS A 18 13.62 9.09 0.12
N THR A 19 12.69 9.84 -0.49
CA THR A 19 12.44 11.23 -0.09
C THR A 19 11.90 11.30 1.34
N LEU A 20 10.95 10.43 1.71
CA LEU A 20 10.42 10.36 3.07
C LEU A 20 11.46 9.91 4.09
N GLU A 21 12.30 8.92 3.73
CA GLU A 21 13.42 8.47 4.56
C GLU A 21 14.42 9.60 4.83
N ARG A 22 14.76 10.38 3.79
CA ARG A 22 15.62 11.54 3.93
C ARG A 22 15.02 12.58 4.88
N ILE A 23 13.75 12.95 4.68
CA ILE A 23 13.04 13.89 5.56
C ILE A 23 13.02 13.39 7.00
N TYR A 24 12.74 12.10 7.20
CA TYR A 24 12.76 11.46 8.51
C TYR A 24 14.14 11.55 9.17
N SER A 25 15.22 11.28 8.42
CA SER A 25 16.58 11.35 8.93
C SER A 25 17.03 12.77 9.28
N GLU A 26 16.70 13.75 8.41
CA GLU A 26 17.11 15.15 8.54
C GLU A 26 16.35 15.91 9.64
N GLN A 27 15.17 15.43 10.04
CA GLN A 27 14.27 16.11 10.99
C GLN A 27 13.82 15.16 12.13
N SER A 28 14.66 14.18 12.46
CA SER A 28 14.38 13.16 13.49
C SER A 28 14.19 13.75 14.89
N ASP A 29 14.61 14.99 15.11
CA ASP A 29 14.45 15.76 16.35
C ASP A 29 13.03 16.32 16.54
N LYS A 30 12.20 16.36 15.49
CA LYS A 30 10.89 17.01 15.52
C LYS A 30 9.74 16.00 15.45
N PRO A 31 8.65 16.21 16.22
CA PRO A 31 7.52 15.28 16.25
C PRO A 31 6.69 15.26 14.94
N PHE A 32 6.78 16.31 14.13
CA PHE A 32 6.14 16.42 12.82
C PHE A 32 6.85 17.43 11.92
N VAL A 33 6.70 17.27 10.60
CA VAL A 33 7.30 18.12 9.56
C VAL A 33 6.26 18.42 8.49
N GLY A 34 6.17 19.69 8.07
CA GLY A 34 5.36 20.09 6.93
C GLY A 34 6.14 19.98 5.62
N ILE A 35 5.55 19.34 4.62
CA ILE A 35 6.06 19.28 3.25
C ILE A 35 5.01 19.77 2.27
N PHE A 36 5.42 20.11 1.06
CA PHE A 36 4.50 20.39 -0.04
C PHE A 36 4.63 19.29 -1.08
N ALA A 37 3.52 18.60 -1.37
CA ALA A 37 3.41 17.73 -2.53
C ALA A 37 2.70 18.50 -3.64
N PHE A 38 3.47 18.90 -4.65
CA PHE A 38 3.01 19.83 -5.68
C PHE A 38 2.46 21.12 -5.06
N VAL A 39 1.15 21.33 -5.11
CA VAL A 39 0.46 22.50 -4.54
C VAL A 39 -0.18 22.22 -3.18
N GLN A 40 -0.18 20.95 -2.75
CA GLN A 40 -0.89 20.53 -1.55
C GLN A 40 0.07 20.50 -0.34
N PRO A 41 -0.21 21.25 0.73
CA PRO A 41 0.52 21.09 1.99
C PRO A 41 0.18 19.75 2.62
N ILE A 42 1.21 19.00 3.03
CA ILE A 42 1.11 17.70 3.69
C ILE A 42 1.85 17.78 5.02
N LEU A 43 1.24 17.24 6.07
CA LEU A 43 1.86 17.08 7.38
C LEU A 43 2.38 15.64 7.52
N VAL A 44 3.69 15.49 7.69
CA VAL A 44 4.36 14.21 8.00
C VAL A 44 4.53 14.13 9.51
N ILE A 45 4.04 13.06 10.13
CA ILE A 45 4.10 12.86 11.59
C ILE A 45 5.17 11.81 11.89
N HIS A 46 6.09 12.12 12.80
CA HIS A 46 7.19 11.24 13.22
C HIS A 46 6.92 10.60 14.59
N ASP A 47 6.21 11.30 15.47
CA ASP A 47 5.89 10.80 16.81
C ASP A 47 4.79 9.72 16.78
N LEU A 48 5.11 8.54 17.32
CA LEU A 48 4.22 7.39 17.40
C LEU A 48 2.94 7.69 18.18
N ASP A 49 3.01 8.51 19.23
CA ASP A 49 1.84 8.88 20.02
C ASP A 49 0.88 9.76 19.23
N LEU A 50 1.42 10.67 18.41
CA LEU A 50 0.63 11.47 17.48
C LEU A 50 0.05 10.62 16.36
N VAL A 51 0.83 9.69 15.78
CA VAL A 51 0.34 8.75 14.77
C VAL A 51 -0.83 7.93 15.31
N LYS A 52 -0.71 7.37 16.53
CA LYS A 52 -1.78 6.61 17.17
C LYS A 52 -3.02 7.47 17.45
N LYS A 53 -2.84 8.73 17.87
CA LYS A 53 -3.96 9.67 18.05
C LYS A 53 -4.69 9.91 16.73
N VAL A 54 -3.97 10.20 15.65
CA VAL A 54 -4.57 10.50 14.34
C VAL A 54 -5.24 9.27 13.71
N LEU A 55 -4.56 8.12 13.69
CA LEU A 55 -5.03 6.92 12.99
C LEU A 55 -6.05 6.10 13.78
N VAL A 56 -6.01 6.13 15.12
CA VAL A 56 -6.86 5.27 15.98
C VAL A 56 -7.89 6.07 16.76
N LYS A 57 -7.48 7.12 17.48
CA LYS A 57 -8.39 7.87 18.36
C LYS A 57 -9.30 8.84 17.59
N SER A 58 -8.77 9.48 16.55
CA SER A 58 -9.46 10.54 15.81
C SER A 58 -10.11 10.06 14.51
N GLU A 59 -10.64 8.83 14.48
CA GLU A 59 -11.29 8.27 13.29
C GLU A 59 -12.44 9.17 12.77
N GLN A 60 -13.11 9.93 13.64
CA GLN A 60 -14.22 10.80 13.23
C GLN A 60 -13.78 12.02 12.41
N TYR A 61 -12.54 12.49 12.61
CA TYR A 61 -11.99 13.68 11.93
C TYR A 61 -11.12 13.30 10.72
N PHE A 62 -10.47 12.14 10.77
CA PHE A 62 -9.58 11.64 9.71
C PHE A 62 -10.15 10.40 9.00
N VAL A 63 -11.43 10.48 8.61
CA VAL A 63 -12.12 9.37 7.91
C VAL A 63 -11.56 9.17 6.50
N ASP A 64 -11.21 10.27 5.83
CA ASP A 64 -10.87 10.27 4.42
C ASP A 64 -9.37 10.14 4.19
N ARG A 65 -8.97 9.19 3.34
CA ARG A 65 -7.59 9.07 2.88
C ARG A 65 -7.33 10.06 1.74
N SER A 66 -6.08 10.50 1.63
CA SER A 66 -5.65 11.49 0.63
C SER A 66 -5.76 11.01 -0.83
N ILE A 67 -5.94 9.70 -1.05
CA ILE A 67 -6.09 9.12 -2.39
C ILE A 67 -7.54 9.29 -2.82
N ALA A 68 -7.76 10.07 -3.88
CA ALA A 68 -9.04 10.21 -4.54
C ALA A 68 -8.86 9.80 -6.00
N ILE A 69 -9.58 8.76 -6.42
CA ILE A 69 -9.66 8.34 -7.82
C ILE A 69 -11.07 8.68 -8.27
N ASP A 70 -11.18 9.32 -9.43
CA ASP A 70 -12.48 9.60 -10.03
C ASP A 70 -13.15 8.28 -10.44
N GLU A 71 -14.31 8.01 -9.85
CA GLU A 71 -15.09 6.79 -10.11
C GLU A 71 -15.56 6.72 -11.56
N ASN A 72 -15.65 7.86 -12.27
CA ASN A 72 -16.01 7.90 -13.69
C ASN A 72 -14.85 7.50 -14.61
N LEU A 73 -13.61 7.81 -14.21
CA LEU A 73 -12.41 7.45 -14.97
C LEU A 73 -11.99 6.00 -14.69
N ASP A 74 -12.11 5.57 -13.43
CA ASP A 74 -11.80 4.19 -13.02
C ASP A 74 -12.84 3.67 -12.02
N PRO A 75 -13.90 3.01 -12.53
CA PRO A 75 -14.96 2.47 -11.69
C PRO A 75 -14.49 1.33 -10.76
N LEU A 76 -13.38 0.65 -11.08
CA LEU A 76 -12.86 -0.46 -10.27
C LEU A 76 -12.12 0.09 -9.05
N PHE A 77 -11.17 0.99 -9.28
CA PHE A 77 -10.38 1.56 -8.19
C PHE A 77 -11.14 2.64 -7.42
N GLY A 78 -12.00 3.43 -8.08
CA GLY A 78 -12.84 4.44 -7.44
C GLY A 78 -13.82 3.87 -6.41
N LYS A 79 -14.21 2.59 -6.55
CA LYS A 79 -15.09 1.87 -5.61
C LYS A 79 -14.34 1.15 -4.49
N ASN A 80 -13.01 1.14 -4.51
CA ASN A 80 -12.22 0.43 -3.53
C ASN A 80 -12.38 1.06 -2.13
N MET A 81 -12.41 0.22 -1.09
CA MET A 81 -12.48 0.64 0.31
C MET A 81 -11.37 1.63 0.70
N PHE A 82 -10.21 1.63 0.05
CA PHE A 82 -9.13 2.58 0.35
C PHE A 82 -9.32 3.97 -0.26
N VAL A 83 -10.25 4.12 -1.21
CA VAL A 83 -10.47 5.34 -1.99
C VAL A 83 -11.80 6.00 -1.65
N ILE A 84 -12.84 5.21 -1.39
CA ILE A 84 -14.15 5.71 -0.97
C ILE A 84 -14.05 6.53 0.32
N LYS A 85 -14.87 7.59 0.41
CA LYS A 85 -14.83 8.59 1.48
C LYS A 85 -16.10 8.57 2.35
N GLY A 86 -15.99 9.12 3.56
CA GLY A 86 -17.10 9.39 4.47
C GLY A 86 -17.95 8.16 4.83
N GLN A 87 -19.28 8.31 4.75
CA GLN A 87 -20.23 7.27 5.18
C GLN A 87 -20.17 6.01 4.29
N ARG A 88 -19.82 6.15 3.01
CA ARG A 88 -19.66 5.01 2.11
C ARG A 88 -18.52 4.11 2.57
N TRP A 89 -17.40 4.70 2.99
CA TRP A 89 -16.29 3.98 3.61
C TRP A 89 -16.73 3.22 4.86
N ARG A 90 -17.45 3.88 5.79
CA ARG A 90 -17.93 3.25 7.02
C ARG A 90 -18.80 2.02 6.74
N ARG A 91 -19.77 2.14 5.81
CA ARG A 91 -20.65 1.02 5.43
C ARG A 91 -19.88 -0.17 4.87
N VAL A 92 -18.97 0.09 3.94
CA VAL A 92 -18.14 -0.95 3.30
C VAL A 92 -17.21 -1.59 4.32
N ARG A 93 -16.62 -0.81 5.24
CA ARG A 93 -15.81 -1.32 6.36
C ARG A 93 -16.57 -2.26 7.27
N VAL A 94 -17.78 -1.89 7.67
CA VAL A 94 -18.62 -2.71 8.56
C VAL A 94 -18.93 -4.07 7.91
N TYR A 95 -19.14 -4.10 6.60
CA TYR A 95 -19.39 -5.34 5.86
C TYR A 95 -18.12 -6.19 5.66
N LEU A 96 -16.98 -5.57 5.31
CA LEU A 96 -15.74 -6.29 4.98
C LEU A 96 -14.95 -6.75 6.20
N SER A 97 -14.90 -5.95 7.28
CA SER A 97 -14.13 -6.28 8.49
C SER A 97 -14.43 -7.68 9.06
N PRO A 98 -15.70 -8.13 9.18
CA PRO A 98 -15.98 -9.47 9.70
C PRO A 98 -15.62 -10.61 8.74
N VAL A 99 -15.28 -10.34 7.48
CA VAL A 99 -14.82 -11.35 6.51
C VAL A 99 -13.35 -11.68 6.72
N PHE A 100 -12.54 -10.70 7.11
CA PHE A 100 -11.08 -10.81 7.28
C PHE A 100 -10.65 -11.06 8.73
N THR A 101 -11.51 -11.67 9.55
CA THR A 101 -11.11 -12.09 10.91
C THR A 101 -10.07 -13.20 10.84
N SER A 102 -9.18 -13.26 11.83
CA SER A 102 -8.12 -14.30 11.87
C SER A 102 -8.70 -15.72 11.79
N ALA A 103 -9.85 -15.97 12.41
CA ALA A 103 -10.53 -17.27 12.36
C ALA A 103 -11.02 -17.61 10.93
N LYS A 104 -11.73 -16.69 10.27
CA LYS A 104 -12.22 -16.91 8.90
C LYS A 104 -11.09 -16.97 7.87
N MET A 105 -10.02 -16.21 8.09
CA MET A 105 -8.85 -16.23 7.22
C MET A 105 -8.10 -17.56 7.33
N LYS A 106 -7.94 -18.09 8.55
CA LYS A 106 -7.42 -19.47 8.76
C LYS A 106 -8.31 -20.51 8.08
N MET A 107 -9.62 -20.38 8.21
CA MET A 107 -10.57 -21.31 7.58
C MET A 107 -10.49 -21.31 6.04
N LYS A 108 -10.11 -20.19 5.42
CA LYS A 108 -9.97 -20.07 3.96
C LYS A 108 -8.54 -20.26 3.44
N PHE A 109 -7.55 -20.41 4.33
CA PHE A 109 -6.14 -20.53 3.97
C PHE A 109 -5.86 -21.74 3.07
N TYR A 110 -6.61 -22.83 3.24
CA TYR A 110 -6.47 -24.04 2.41
C TYR A 110 -6.65 -23.75 0.91
N LEU A 111 -7.47 -22.76 0.52
CA LEU A 111 -7.64 -22.39 -0.90
C LEU A 111 -6.34 -21.79 -1.46
N VAL A 112 -5.65 -20.98 -0.66
CA VAL A 112 -4.36 -20.40 -1.05
C VAL A 112 -3.32 -21.51 -1.21
N GLU A 113 -3.31 -22.47 -0.29
CA GLU A 113 -2.43 -23.64 -0.37
C GLU A 113 -2.72 -24.48 -1.61
N LEU A 114 -3.99 -24.72 -1.93
CA LEU A 114 -4.39 -25.48 -3.13
C LEU A 114 -3.89 -24.79 -4.41
N CYS A 115 -4.18 -23.50 -4.57
CA CYS A 115 -3.69 -22.73 -5.72
C CYS A 115 -2.16 -22.71 -5.79
N GLY A 116 -1.48 -22.66 -4.64
CA GLY A 116 -0.02 -22.76 -4.57
C GLY A 116 0.50 -24.11 -5.07
N LYS A 117 -0.14 -25.21 -4.68
CA LYS A 117 0.19 -26.57 -5.16
C LYS A 117 -0.06 -26.72 -6.66
N ASP A 118 -1.19 -26.22 -7.15
CA ASP A 118 -1.51 -26.25 -8.58
C ASP A 118 -0.49 -25.47 -9.41
N LEU A 119 -0.07 -24.29 -8.91
CA LEU A 119 0.97 -23.50 -9.54
C LEU A 119 2.32 -24.22 -9.55
N LEU A 120 2.73 -24.82 -8.42
CA LEU A 120 3.98 -25.57 -8.34
C LEU A 120 3.99 -26.75 -9.32
N LYS A 121 2.90 -27.52 -9.36
CA LYS A 121 2.75 -28.64 -10.29
C LYS A 121 2.86 -28.19 -11.74
N TYR A 122 2.23 -27.08 -12.10
CA TYR A 122 2.34 -26.51 -13.44
C TYR A 122 3.78 -26.10 -13.76
N LEU A 123 4.47 -25.44 -12.84
CA LEU A 123 5.86 -25.04 -13.01
C LEU A 123 6.79 -26.25 -13.18
N GLU A 124 6.62 -27.29 -12.37
CA GLU A 124 7.39 -28.54 -12.46
C GLU A 124 7.22 -29.21 -13.83
N MET A 125 5.98 -29.30 -14.33
CA MET A 125 5.69 -29.83 -15.67
C MET A 125 6.41 -29.03 -16.76
N VAL A 126 6.26 -27.70 -16.75
CA VAL A 126 6.91 -26.82 -17.74
C VAL A 126 8.43 -26.93 -17.68
N THR A 127 9.01 -27.00 -16.48
CA THR A 127 10.48 -27.15 -16.34
C THR A 127 10.99 -28.52 -16.79
N ALA A 128 10.22 -29.59 -16.59
CA ALA A 128 10.55 -30.93 -17.07
C ALA A 128 10.50 -31.01 -18.61
N ASP A 129 9.50 -30.36 -19.23
CA ASP A 129 9.38 -30.27 -20.68
C ASP A 129 10.51 -29.42 -21.30
N CYS A 130 10.94 -28.34 -20.63
CA CYS A 130 12.09 -27.54 -21.05
C CYS A 130 13.41 -28.33 -21.01
N GLN A 131 13.63 -29.16 -19.98
CA GLN A 131 14.83 -30.01 -19.89
C GLN A 131 14.87 -31.08 -21.00
N TYR A 132 13.73 -31.60 -21.43
CA TYR A 132 13.65 -32.53 -22.57
C TYR A 132 13.99 -31.86 -23.90
N SER A 133 13.65 -30.58 -24.06
CA SER A 133 13.97 -29.82 -25.27
C SER A 133 15.46 -29.50 -25.43
N GLU A 134 16.21 -29.24 -24.35
CA GLU A 134 17.65 -28.99 -24.41
C GLU A 134 18.46 -30.26 -24.72
N HIS A 135 18.06 -31.41 -24.19
CA HIS A 135 18.75 -32.68 -24.45
C HIS A 135 18.59 -33.23 -25.88
N THR A 136 17.58 -32.76 -26.63
CA THR A 136 17.36 -33.18 -28.02
C THR A 136 18.08 -32.29 -29.04
N VAL A 137 18.49 -31.08 -28.65
CA VAL A 137 19.15 -30.10 -29.54
C VAL A 137 20.68 -30.23 -29.56
N TYR A 138 21.31 -30.77 -28.51
CA TYR A 138 22.79 -30.91 -28.43
C TYR A 138 23.33 -32.33 -28.70
N LYS A 139 22.53 -33.24 -29.26
CA LYS A 139 23.04 -34.50 -29.86
C LYS A 139 23.05 -34.38 -31.39
N ARG A 140 24.09 -33.75 -31.92
CA ARG A 140 24.53 -33.91 -33.31
C ARG A 140 26.03 -34.03 -33.35
#